data_AF-A0A2K6KF08-F1
#
_entry.id   AF-A0A2K6KF08-F1
#
_cell.length_a   1.000
_cell.length_b   1.000
_cell.length_c   1.000
_cell.angle_alpha   90.00
_cell.angle_beta   90.00
_cell.angle_gamma   90.00
#
_symmetry.space_group_name_H-M   'P 1'
#
loop_
_entity.id
_entity.type
_entity.pdbx_description
1 polymer ?
#
loop_
_entity_poly.entity_id
_entity_poly.type
_entity_poly.pdbx_seq_one_letter_code
_entity_poly.pdbx_strand_id
1 'polypeptide(L)' 'MPAATVDHSQRICEVWACNLDEEMKKIRQVIRKYNYVAMDFGVEKNLVSEKQLESTGHFPFF' A
#
# COMPACT_ATOMS: atom_id res chain seq x y z
N MET A 1 8.89 -26.37 -13.09
CA MET A 1 8.86 -25.63 -11.80
C MET A 1 7.45 -25.79 -11.26
N PRO A 2 7.22 -26.43 -10.09
CA PRO A 2 5.86 -26.61 -9.61
C PRO A 2 5.32 -25.25 -9.19
N ALA A 3 4.14 -24.89 -9.69
CA ALA A 3 3.44 -23.68 -9.30
C ALA A 3 3.11 -23.80 -7.81
N ALA A 4 3.70 -22.93 -6.99
CA ALA A 4 3.30 -22.78 -5.60
C ALA A 4 1.79 -22.54 -5.58
N THR A 5 1.07 -23.43 -4.92
CA THR A 5 -0.35 -23.30 -4.64
C THR A 5 -0.57 -21.94 -3.97
N VAL A 6 -1.26 -21.04 -4.69
CA VAL A 6 -1.69 -19.75 -4.16
C VAL A 6 -2.60 -20.04 -2.97
N ASP A 7 -2.08 -19.83 -1.77
CA ASP A 7 -2.84 -19.97 -0.54
C ASP A 7 -3.86 -18.83 -0.50
N HIS A 8 -5.14 -19.18 -0.66
CA HIS A 8 -6.24 -18.22 -0.72
C HIS A 8 -6.47 -17.44 0.59
N SER A 9 -5.64 -17.64 1.63
CA SER A 9 -5.68 -16.90 2.89
C SER A 9 -4.80 -15.65 2.93
N GLN A 10 -4.08 -15.33 1.85
CA GLN A 10 -3.17 -14.19 1.83
C GLN A 10 -3.93 -12.87 2.09
N ARG A 11 -3.77 -12.33 3.30
CA ARG A 11 -4.40 -11.08 3.76
C ARG A 11 -3.72 -9.82 3.22
N ILE A 12 -2.45 -9.93 2.81
CA ILE A 12 -1.62 -8.81 2.33
C ILE A 12 -0.97 -9.23 1.02
N CYS A 13 -1.26 -8.49 -0.06
CA CYS A 13 -0.74 -8.75 -1.39
C CYS A 13 0.46 -7.83 -1.69
N GLU A 14 1.60 -8.42 -2.07
CA GLU A 14 2.74 -7.66 -2.59
C GLU A 14 2.47 -7.25 -4.04
N VAL A 15 2.66 -5.97 -4.35
CA VAL A 15 2.39 -5.40 -5.67
C VAL A 15 3.69 -4.90 -6.29
N TRP A 16 3.96 -5.39 -7.48
CA TRP A 16 5.13 -5.09 -8.32
C TRP A 16 4.67 -4.70 -9.73
N ALA A 17 5.61 -4.26 -10.57
CA ALA A 17 5.29 -3.82 -11.94
C ALA A 17 4.57 -4.91 -12.78
N CYS A 18 4.81 -6.20 -12.51
CA CYS A 18 4.21 -7.31 -13.25
C CYS A 18 2.77 -7.64 -12.87
N ASN A 19 2.31 -7.29 -11.66
CA ASN A 19 0.95 -7.59 -11.17
C ASN A 19 0.13 -6.34 -10.82
N LEU A 20 0.71 -5.15 -11.00
CA LEU A 20 0.08 -3.86 -10.71
C LEU A 20 -1.30 -3.70 -11.36
N ASP A 21 -1.42 -4.04 -12.65
CA ASP A 21 -2.66 -3.87 -13.39
C ASP A 21 -3.79 -4.79 -12.91
N GLU A 22 -3.44 -6.00 -12.46
CA GLU A 22 -4.39 -6.97 -11.94
C GLU A 22 -4.90 -6.57 -10.55
N GLU A 23 -3.99 -6.16 -9.66
CA GLU A 23 -4.35 -5.71 -8.31
C GLU A 23 -5.12 -4.39 -8.36
N MET A 24 -4.78 -3.47 -9.27
CA MET A 24 -5.53 -2.23 -9.46
C MET A 24 -6.97 -2.49 -9.92
N LYS A 25 -7.22 -3.54 -10.72
CA LYS A 25 -8.60 -3.94 -11.07
C LYS A 25 -9.39 -4.38 -9.83
N LYS A 26 -8.78 -5.14 -8.93
CA LYS A 26 -9.41 -5.60 -7.68
C LYS A 26 -9.68 -4.43 -6.73
N ILE A 27 -8.70 -3.54 -6.54
CA ILE A 27 -8.85 -2.33 -5.69
C ILE A 27 -10.03 -1.46 -6.18
N ARG A 28 -10.17 -1.27 -7.51
CA ARG A 28 -11.31 -0.54 -8.09
C ARG A 28 -12.68 -1.15 -7.78
N GLN A 29 -12.75 -2.46 -7.55
CA GLN A 29 -13.99 -3.12 -7.14
C GLN A 29 -14.22 -2.98 -5.63
N VAL A 30 -13.17 -3.16 -4.83
CA VAL A 30 -13.22 -3.10 -3.36
C VAL A 30 -13.60 -1.70 -2.87
N ILE A 31 -13.03 -0.63 -3.46
CA ILE A 31 -13.28 0.75 -3.04
C ILE A 31 -14.76 1.14 -3.14
N ARG A 32 -15.55 0.51 -4.02
CA ARG A 32 -16.99 0.77 -4.14
C ARG A 32 -17.79 0.28 -2.93
N LYS A 33 -17.27 -0.71 -2.19
CA LYS A 33 -17.91 -1.33 -1.03
C LYS A 33 -17.26 -0.90 0.28
N TYR A 34 -15.95 -0.69 0.28
CA TYR A 34 -15.15 -0.29 1.43
C TYR A 34 -14.51 1.05 1.13
N ASN A 35 -15.15 2.13 1.58
CA ASN A 35 -14.74 3.50 1.25
C ASN A 35 -13.63 4.06 2.16
N TYR A 36 -13.23 3.32 3.20
CA TYR A 36 -12.16 3.74 4.10
C TYR A 36 -10.83 3.12 3.68
N VAL A 37 -9.81 3.95 3.50
CA VAL A 37 -8.47 3.54 3.09
C VAL A 37 -7.48 4.01 4.15
N ALA A 38 -6.83 3.06 4.83
CA ALA A 38 -5.67 3.34 5.66
C ALA A 38 -4.40 3.30 4.79
N MET A 39 -3.50 4.26 4.98
CA MET A 39 -2.25 4.38 4.22
C MET A 39 -1.09 4.58 5.17
N ASP A 40 -0.02 3.83 4.96
CA ASP A 40 1.28 3.99 5.60
C ASP A 40 2.36 3.80 4.53
N PHE A 41 3.44 4.59 4.60
CA PHE A 41 4.50 4.54 3.60
C PHE A 41 5.88 4.42 4.29
N GLY A 42 6.62 3.37 3.92
CA GLY A 42 8.01 3.22 4.32
C GLY A 42 8.91 4.03 3.40
N VAL A 43 9.42 5.18 3.86
CA VAL A 43 10.59 5.80 3.23
C VAL A 43 11.82 5.28 3.95
N GLU A 44 12.84 4.88 3.19
CA GLU A 44 14.17 4.64 3.73
C GLU A 44 14.67 5.96 4.37
N LYS A 45 14.54 6.05 5.69
CA LYS A 45 15.10 7.15 6.48
C LYS A 45 16.61 7.02 6.42
N ASN A 46 17.24 7.60 5.40
CA ASN A 46 18.62 8.04 5.55
C ASN A 46 18.63 8.96 6.76
N LEU A 47 19.50 8.68 7.74
CA LEU A 47 19.64 9.30 9.08
C LEU A 47 19.95 10.81 9.05
N VAL A 48 19.16 11.60 8.33
CA VAL A 48 19.21 13.04 8.34
C VAL A 48 17.80 13.53 8.66
N SER A 49 17.62 13.85 9.94
CA SER A 49 16.56 14.73 10.47
C SER A 49 15.21 14.09 10.77
N GLU A 50 15.21 13.11 11.67
CA GLU A 50 14.00 12.67 12.39
C GLU A 50 13.39 13.76 13.31
N LYS A 51 13.95 14.98 13.31
CA LYS A 51 13.43 16.14 14.06
C LYS A 51 12.60 17.13 13.25
N GLN A 52 12.46 16.96 11.92
CA GLN A 52 11.79 17.97 11.10
C GLN A 52 10.32 17.63 10.77
N LEU A 53 9.91 16.36 10.84
CA LEU A 53 8.59 15.93 10.33
C LEU A 53 7.42 16.10 11.33
N GLU A 54 7.69 16.40 12.60
CA GLU A 54 6.64 16.66 13.60
C GLU A 54 6.12 18.11 13.59
N SER A 55 6.76 19.03 12.84
CA SER A 55 6.45 20.47 12.88
C SER A 55 5.46 20.95 11.80
N THR A 56 5.18 20.14 10.78
CA THR A 56 4.18 20.48 9.74
C THR A 56 3.06 19.45 9.75
N GLY A 57 2.24 19.51 10.81
CA GLY A 57 0.99 18.77 10.98
C GLY A 57 -0.11 19.19 9.99
N HIS A 58 0.18 19.22 8.69
CA HIS A 58 -0.80 19.43 7.64
C HIS A 58 -0.45 18.54 6.44
N PHE A 59 -0.76 17.25 6.58
CA PHE A 59 -0.97 16.40 5.41
C PHE A 59 -2.25 16.87 4.73
N PRO A 60 -2.22 17.37 3.47
CA PRO A 60 -3.44 17.74 2.79
C PRO A 60 -4.10 16.44 2.32
N PHE A 61 -5.05 15.95 3.11
CA PHE A 61 -6.11 15.10 2.61
C PHE A 61 -7.41 15.89 2.74
N PHE A 62 -7.89 16.34 1.57
CA PHE A 62 -9.03 17.23 1.26
C PHE A 62 -8.80 18.74 1.35
#